data_AF-A0A239H4V2-F1
#
_entry.id   AF-A0A239H4V2-F1
#
_cell.length_a   1.000
_cell.length_b   1.000
_cell.length_c   1.000
_cell.angle_alpha   90.00
_cell.angle_beta   90.00
_cell.angle_gamma   90.00
#
_symmetry.space_group_name_H-M   'P 1'
#
loop_
_entity.id
_entity.type
_entity.pdbx_description
1 polymer ?
#
loop_
_entity_poly.entity_id
_entity_poly.type
_entity_poly.pdbx_seq_one_letter_code
_entity_poly.pdbx_strand_id
1 'polypeptide(L)'
;MAEFDIPAIALSYVKISFQCNNTNCYGIIKSDLLQVPLPNSEGENHSESLKEEDYVLECPVCSKKYGVFIGCGFGGAYVNLPDIDEDETKVDILTFDDINEFDSDQIDAFLTNPDSLGKFMVEIGKLRFLINLDFPNEEIYQIIYKLTFSGAITCLEEYLADLLINKVLRDDDVFWKYFDALPDSKNTIHNSIKVKKSRKGVEELVKKKLLNTLYHRIVDVDKIYSTVFDISFPAYGDVCKIIQDRHDMVHRNGKTKDGVILLLHKGYVNRTIDTIARFVEDLDNRINGNRNPDLPF
;
A
#
# COMPACT_ATOMS: atom_id res chain seq x y z
N MET A 1 25.82 -1.23 19.66
CA MET A 1 26.11 -0.70 18.32
C MET A 1 25.88 -1.84 17.37
N ALA A 2 24.90 -1.70 16.49
CA ALA A 2 24.56 -2.70 15.50
C ALA A 2 25.03 -2.22 14.12
N GLU A 3 25.74 -3.07 13.39
CA GLU A 3 26.22 -2.78 12.04
C GLU A 3 25.80 -3.90 11.11
N PHE A 4 25.17 -3.53 9.99
CA PHE A 4 24.56 -4.49 9.07
C PHE A 4 25.11 -4.27 7.67
N ASP A 5 25.74 -5.31 7.11
CA ASP A 5 26.24 -5.31 5.74
C ASP A 5 25.10 -5.39 4.72
N ILE A 6 25.19 -4.58 3.66
CA ILE A 6 24.26 -4.55 2.53
C ILE A 6 25.01 -5.03 1.27
N PRO A 7 24.40 -5.93 0.46
CA PRO A 7 24.98 -6.36 -0.82
C PRO A 7 25.28 -5.18 -1.76
N ALA A 8 26.44 -5.22 -2.44
CA ALA A 8 26.95 -4.13 -3.30
C ALA A 8 26.06 -3.76 -4.51
N ILE A 9 24.98 -4.50 -4.77
CA ILE A 9 24.06 -4.31 -5.92
C ILE A 9 22.87 -3.40 -5.55
N ALA A 10 22.61 -3.19 -4.25
CA ALA A 10 21.44 -2.46 -3.72
C ALA A 10 21.61 -0.93 -3.63
N LEU A 11 22.26 -0.30 -4.61
CA LEU A 11 22.82 1.06 -4.53
C LEU A 11 21.81 2.23 -4.62
N SER A 12 20.58 2.06 -4.14
CA SER A 12 19.56 3.12 -4.26
C SER A 12 19.03 3.56 -2.91
N TYR A 13 18.28 2.69 -2.23
CA TYR A 13 17.58 3.03 -1.00
C TYR A 13 17.47 1.81 -0.08
N VAL A 14 17.36 2.08 1.21
CA VAL A 14 17.03 1.08 2.23
C VAL A 14 15.86 1.52 3.08
N LYS A 15 15.14 0.55 3.63
CA LYS A 15 14.10 0.76 4.64
C LYS A 15 14.46 -0.02 5.90
N ILE A 16 14.40 0.66 7.03
CA ILE A 16 14.82 0.11 8.32
C ILE A 16 13.58 0.05 9.24
N SER A 17 13.40 -1.07 9.93
CA SER A 17 12.42 -1.17 11.01
C SER A 17 12.93 -1.94 12.20
N PHE A 18 12.63 -1.45 13.41
CA PHE A 18 13.01 -2.08 14.67
C PHE A 18 12.09 -1.65 15.81
N GLN A 19 12.12 -2.39 16.91
CA GLN A 19 11.39 -2.05 18.13
C GLN A 19 12.18 -1.05 18.98
N CYS A 20 11.49 -0.07 19.56
CA CYS A 20 12.09 0.91 20.46
C CYS A 20 12.72 0.24 21.69
N ASN A 21 14.01 0.48 21.93
CA ASN A 21 14.73 0.02 23.12
C ASN A 21 14.55 0.90 24.38
N ASN A 22 13.63 1.87 24.35
CA ASN A 22 13.35 2.70 25.51
C ASN A 22 12.50 1.94 26.53
N THR A 23 12.79 2.11 27.82
CA THR A 23 12.07 1.42 28.90
C THR A 23 10.58 1.75 28.87
N ASN A 24 9.72 0.73 28.95
CA ASN A 24 8.26 0.85 28.87
C ASN A 24 7.73 1.47 27.56
N CYS A 25 8.50 1.42 26.47
CA CYS A 25 8.05 1.81 25.14
C CYS A 25 7.88 0.58 24.24
N TYR A 26 6.71 0.45 23.61
CA TYR A 26 6.40 -0.61 22.64
C TYR A 26 6.29 -0.08 21.21
N GLY A 27 6.84 1.11 20.96
CA GLY A 27 6.80 1.73 19.64
C GLY A 27 7.63 0.96 18.63
N ILE A 28 7.07 0.74 17.44
CA ILE A 28 7.81 0.21 16.28
C ILE A 28 8.26 1.41 15.45
N ILE A 29 9.56 1.54 15.24
CA ILE A 29 10.15 2.56 14.38
C ILE A 29 10.22 1.98 12.96
N LYS A 30 9.76 2.75 11.98
CA LYS A 30 9.89 2.44 10.55
C LYS A 30 10.40 3.69 9.86
N SER A 31 11.46 3.55 9.07
CA SER A 31 11.94 4.63 8.22
C SER A 31 11.07 4.78 6.96
N ASP A 32 11.13 5.97 6.36
CA ASP A 32 10.87 6.11 4.93
C ASP A 32 12.04 5.52 4.12
N LEU A 33 12.07 5.75 2.80
CA LEU A 33 13.22 5.33 1.98
C LEU A 33 14.43 6.21 2.32
N LEU A 34 15.46 5.61 2.89
CA LEU A 34 16.74 6.27 3.17
C LEU A 34 17.67 6.02 1.99
N GLN A 35 18.29 7.07 1.47
CA GLN A 35 19.17 6.97 0.31
C GLN A 35 20.52 6.40 0.72
N VAL A 36 21.02 5.43 -0.05
CA VAL A 36 22.39 4.94 0.10
C VAL A 36 23.30 5.88 -0.72
N PRO A 37 24.34 6.49 -0.11
CA PRO A 37 25.23 7.36 -0.85
C PRO A 37 25.99 6.59 -1.94
N LEU A 38 26.27 7.25 -3.06
CA LEU A 38 27.14 6.65 -4.08
C LEU A 38 28.60 6.75 -3.64
N PRO A 39 29.41 5.68 -3.81
CA PRO A 39 30.82 5.71 -3.45
C PRO A 39 31.55 6.80 -4.23
N ASN A 40 32.59 7.37 -3.62
CA ASN A 40 33.44 8.33 -4.28
C ASN A 40 34.21 7.66 -5.42
N SER A 41 33.88 8.03 -6.66
CA SER A 41 34.47 7.46 -7.88
C SER A 41 35.95 7.79 -8.07
N GLU A 42 36.48 8.75 -7.30
CA GLU A 42 37.89 9.15 -7.33
C GLU A 42 38.76 8.37 -6.32
N GLY A 43 38.17 7.58 -5.42
CA GLY A 43 38.93 6.74 -4.49
C GLY A 43 39.56 5.54 -5.20
N GLU A 44 40.73 5.08 -4.75
CA GLU A 44 41.39 3.90 -5.35
C GLU A 44 41.08 2.60 -4.59
N ASN A 45 40.49 2.71 -3.39
CA ASN A 45 40.18 1.58 -2.51
C ASN A 45 38.88 1.81 -1.70
N HIS A 46 38.44 0.82 -0.93
CA HIS A 46 37.19 0.89 -0.16
C HIS A 46 37.15 2.11 0.79
N SER A 47 38.22 2.36 1.55
CA SER A 47 38.27 3.46 2.51
C SER A 47 38.24 4.83 1.84
N GLU A 48 38.90 4.99 0.70
CA GLU A 48 38.94 6.26 -0.06
C GLU A 48 37.67 6.49 -0.89
N SER A 49 36.94 5.42 -1.21
CA SER A 49 35.66 5.47 -1.91
C SER A 49 34.46 5.58 -0.95
N LEU A 50 34.67 5.46 0.36
CA LEU A 50 33.60 5.49 1.35
C LEU A 50 32.93 6.87 1.41
N LYS A 51 31.61 6.88 1.23
CA LYS A 51 30.76 8.02 1.59
C LYS A 51 29.73 7.60 2.61
N GLU A 52 29.43 8.50 3.54
CA GLU A 52 28.46 8.30 4.61
C GLU A 52 27.38 9.38 4.57
N GLU A 53 26.14 9.00 4.88
CA GLU A 53 25.00 9.88 5.05
C GLU A 53 24.29 9.57 6.38
N ASP A 54 23.85 10.62 7.07
CA ASP A 54 23.27 10.54 8.41
C ASP A 54 21.76 10.83 8.36
N TYR A 55 20.98 9.96 9.00
CA TYR A 55 19.55 10.12 9.16
C TYR A 55 19.15 10.05 10.64
N VAL A 56 17.98 10.61 10.95
CA VAL A 56 17.41 10.57 12.30
C VAL A 56 16.01 9.98 12.22
N LEU A 57 15.79 8.89 12.94
CA LEU A 57 14.47 8.30 13.12
C LEU A 57 13.91 8.66 14.49
N GLU A 58 12.61 8.94 14.57
CA GLU A 58 11.93 9.26 15.82
C GLU A 58 10.91 8.17 16.18
N CYS A 59 10.92 7.71 17.43
CA CYS A 59 9.92 6.78 17.92
C CYS A 59 8.54 7.47 18.02
N PRO A 60 7.49 6.93 17.39
CA PRO A 60 6.17 7.56 17.39
C PRO A 60 5.47 7.54 18.76
N VAL A 61 5.99 6.77 19.73
CA VAL A 61 5.38 6.60 21.07
C VAL A 61 6.08 7.45 22.12
N CYS A 62 7.41 7.38 22.19
CA CYS A 62 8.18 8.06 23.24
C CYS A 62 9.05 9.23 22.72
N SER A 63 9.00 9.52 21.42
CA SER A 63 9.81 10.57 20.76
C SER A 63 11.32 10.46 20.95
N LYS A 64 11.83 9.28 21.37
CA LYS A 64 13.26 8.99 21.37
C LYS A 64 13.77 9.02 19.92
N LYS A 65 14.86 9.75 19.71
CA LYS A 65 15.55 9.85 18.42
C LYS A 65 16.65 8.80 18.33
N TYR A 66 16.85 8.27 17.13
CA TYR A 66 17.85 7.27 16.80
C TYR A 66 18.68 7.79 15.63
N GLY A 67 20.00 7.84 15.80
CA GLY A 67 20.91 8.10 14.68
C GLY A 67 21.03 6.87 13.79
N VAL A 68 21.02 7.09 12.47
CA VAL A 68 21.24 6.06 11.45
C VAL A 68 22.36 6.54 10.54
N PHE A 69 23.41 5.74 10.41
CA PHE A 69 24.56 6.05 9.57
C PHE A 69 24.58 5.05 8.41
N ILE A 70 24.55 5.54 7.17
CA ILE A 70 24.58 4.69 5.98
C ILE A 70 25.85 4.97 5.21
N GLY A 71 26.74 3.98 5.12
CA GLY A 71 28.02 4.08 4.42
C GLY A 71 28.02 3.25 3.14
N CYS A 72 28.69 3.73 2.09
CA CYS A 72 28.94 2.94 0.88
C CYS A 72 30.33 3.24 0.29
N GLY A 73 31.09 2.17 0.04
CA GLY A 73 32.36 2.18 -0.67
C GLY A 73 32.42 1.08 -1.72
N PHE A 74 33.54 0.92 -2.43
CA PHE A 74 33.68 -0.13 -3.46
C PHE A 74 33.60 -1.56 -2.93
N GLY A 75 33.72 -1.75 -1.62
CA GLY A 75 33.62 -3.06 -0.95
C GLY A 75 32.20 -3.46 -0.53
N GLY A 76 31.22 -2.55 -0.63
CA GLY A 76 29.86 -2.77 -0.15
C GLY A 76 29.28 -1.55 0.57
N ALA A 77 28.04 -1.67 1.01
CA ALA A 77 27.37 -0.68 1.84
C ALA A 77 27.04 -1.26 3.22
N TYR A 78 26.86 -0.41 4.21
CA TYR A 78 26.45 -0.81 5.56
C TYR A 78 25.46 0.19 6.17
N VAL A 79 24.70 -0.28 7.15
CA VAL A 79 23.90 0.55 8.05
C VAL A 79 24.40 0.38 9.46
N ASN A 80 24.73 1.48 10.12
CA ASN A 80 25.12 1.50 11.53
C ASN A 80 24.05 2.23 12.36
N LEU A 81 23.62 1.56 13.44
CA LEU A 81 22.69 2.06 14.44
C LEU A 81 23.42 2.06 15.80
N PRO A 82 24.08 3.16 16.20
CA PRO A 82 24.89 3.17 17.42
C PRO A 82 24.04 3.03 18.68
N ASP A 83 22.82 3.56 18.66
CA ASP A 83 21.86 3.54 19.76
C ASP A 83 21.13 2.19 19.93
N ILE A 84 21.42 1.22 19.06
CA ILE A 84 20.81 -0.10 19.05
C ILE A 84 21.88 -1.17 19.34
N ASP A 85 21.47 -2.17 20.10
CA ASP A 85 22.24 -3.39 20.34
C ASP A 85 21.63 -4.52 19.50
N GLU A 86 22.46 -5.16 18.67
CA GLU A 86 22.05 -6.20 17.73
C GLU A 86 21.61 -7.48 18.45
N ASP A 87 22.18 -7.76 19.63
CA ASP A 87 21.84 -8.95 20.42
C ASP A 87 20.50 -8.78 21.16
N GLU A 88 20.07 -7.54 21.43
CA GLU A 88 18.85 -7.23 22.17
C GLU A 88 17.68 -6.82 21.26
N THR A 89 17.96 -6.27 20.09
CA THR A 89 16.96 -5.70 19.19
C THR A 89 17.08 -6.26 17.79
N LYS A 90 16.06 -6.99 17.36
CA LYS A 90 15.96 -7.39 15.95
C LYS A 90 15.71 -6.16 15.07
N VAL A 91 16.61 -5.93 14.12
CA VAL A 91 16.50 -4.90 13.09
C VAL A 91 16.24 -5.57 11.76
N ASP A 92 15.14 -5.20 11.10
CA ASP A 92 14.84 -5.62 9.73
C ASP A 92 15.29 -4.50 8.77
N ILE A 93 16.19 -4.83 7.83
CA ILE A 93 16.66 -3.93 6.78
C ILE A 93 16.23 -4.51 5.43
N LEU A 94 15.45 -3.73 4.68
CA LEU A 94 15.02 -4.08 3.33
C LEU A 94 15.79 -3.23 2.33
N THR A 95 16.43 -3.87 1.36
CA THR A 95 17.13 -3.19 0.28
C THR A 95 16.18 -2.81 -0.86
N PHE A 96 16.64 -1.95 -1.78
CA PHE A 96 15.87 -1.61 -2.97
C PHE A 96 15.47 -2.85 -3.78
N ASP A 97 16.35 -3.84 -3.91
CA ASP A 97 16.07 -5.06 -4.65
C ASP A 97 15.03 -5.93 -3.90
N ASP A 98 15.13 -6.06 -2.57
CA ASP A 98 14.13 -6.78 -1.76
C ASP A 98 12.75 -6.11 -1.84
N ILE A 99 12.73 -4.77 -1.82
CA ILE A 99 11.50 -3.98 -1.95
C ILE A 99 10.89 -4.17 -3.35
N ASN A 100 11.72 -4.16 -4.40
CA ASN A 100 11.25 -4.37 -5.76
C ASN A 100 10.79 -5.80 -6.01
N GLU A 101 11.43 -6.81 -5.43
CA GLU A 101 11.01 -8.21 -5.55
C GLU A 101 9.61 -8.40 -4.92
N PHE A 102 9.40 -7.89 -3.71
CA PHE A 102 8.10 -7.95 -3.04
C PHE A 102 6.99 -7.15 -3.75
N ASP A 103 7.33 -5.97 -4.27
CA ASP A 103 6.39 -5.16 -5.08
C ASP A 103 6.11 -5.87 -6.42
N SER A 104 7.11 -6.51 -7.04
CA SER A 104 6.96 -7.27 -8.29
C SER A 104 6.03 -8.47 -8.12
N ASP A 105 6.21 -9.27 -7.07
CA ASP A 105 5.36 -10.44 -6.79
C ASP A 105 3.89 -10.06 -6.60
N GLN A 106 3.63 -8.97 -5.88
CA GLN A 106 2.27 -8.45 -5.70
C GLN A 106 1.67 -7.98 -7.04
N ILE A 107 2.44 -7.23 -7.84
CA ILE A 107 2.00 -6.79 -9.16
C ILE A 107 1.72 -7.99 -10.07
N ASP A 108 2.58 -9.00 -10.08
CA ASP A 108 2.40 -10.21 -10.88
C ASP A 108 1.16 -10.99 -10.46
N ALA A 109 0.83 -11.03 -9.16
CA ALA A 109 -0.42 -11.59 -8.68
C ALA A 109 -1.65 -10.84 -9.22
N PHE A 110 -1.64 -9.50 -9.21
CA PHE A 110 -2.69 -8.69 -9.83
C PHE A 110 -2.79 -8.95 -11.35
N LEU A 111 -1.65 -9.03 -12.04
CA LEU A 111 -1.59 -9.20 -13.49
C LEU A 111 -1.92 -10.62 -13.97
N THR A 112 -1.81 -11.66 -13.15
CA THR A 112 -2.08 -13.04 -13.59
C THR A 112 -3.57 -13.30 -13.83
N ASN A 113 -4.46 -12.59 -13.12
CA ASN A 113 -5.90 -12.76 -13.25
C ASN A 113 -6.59 -11.40 -13.32
N PRO A 114 -6.90 -10.86 -14.52
CA PRO A 114 -7.44 -9.51 -14.67
C PRO A 114 -8.95 -9.38 -14.41
N ASP A 115 -9.65 -10.47 -14.07
CA ASP A 115 -11.10 -10.44 -13.81
C ASP A 115 -11.39 -9.90 -12.40
N SER A 116 -11.25 -8.58 -12.23
CA SER A 116 -11.47 -7.90 -10.96
C SER A 116 -12.90 -8.07 -10.44
N LEU A 117 -13.89 -7.95 -11.33
CA LEU A 117 -15.29 -8.08 -10.95
C LEU A 117 -15.62 -9.52 -10.53
N GLY A 118 -15.19 -10.53 -11.29
CA GLY A 118 -15.42 -11.93 -10.96
C GLY A 118 -14.79 -12.32 -9.61
N LYS A 119 -13.53 -11.90 -9.36
CA LYS A 119 -12.86 -12.09 -8.06
C LYS A 119 -13.66 -11.46 -6.91
N PHE A 120 -14.06 -10.20 -7.09
CA PHE A 120 -14.88 -9.50 -6.11
C PHE A 120 -16.20 -10.25 -5.83
N MET A 121 -16.94 -10.67 -6.87
CA MET A 121 -18.23 -11.33 -6.72
C MET A 121 -18.13 -12.67 -5.99
N VAL A 122 -17.03 -13.41 -6.22
CA VAL A 122 -16.75 -14.66 -5.50
C VAL A 122 -16.48 -14.38 -4.01
N GLU A 123 -15.58 -13.45 -3.69
CA GLU A 123 -15.20 -13.18 -2.31
C GLU A 123 -16.34 -12.54 -1.49
N ILE A 124 -17.03 -11.54 -2.05
CA ILE A 124 -18.19 -10.91 -1.40
C ILE A 124 -19.34 -11.92 -1.20
N GLY A 125 -19.47 -12.90 -2.11
CA GLY A 125 -20.41 -14.02 -2.01
C GLY A 125 -20.08 -14.97 -0.85
N LYS A 126 -18.79 -15.29 -0.62
CA LYS A 126 -18.35 -16.09 0.53
C LYS A 126 -18.67 -15.38 1.86
N LEU A 127 -18.47 -14.07 1.93
CA LEU A 127 -18.86 -13.27 3.09
C LEU A 127 -20.36 -13.31 3.36
N ARG A 128 -21.18 -13.25 2.30
CA ARG A 128 -22.63 -13.41 2.40
C ARG A 128 -23.02 -14.81 2.89
N PHE A 129 -22.31 -15.84 2.46
CA PHE A 129 -22.54 -17.19 2.95
C PHE A 129 -22.19 -17.30 4.46
N LEU A 130 -21.06 -16.73 4.87
CA LEU A 130 -20.58 -16.78 6.26
C LEU A 130 -21.60 -16.25 7.28
N ILE A 131 -22.28 -15.13 6.99
CA ILE A 131 -23.29 -14.54 7.89
C ILE A 131 -24.63 -15.28 7.91
N ASN A 132 -24.80 -16.27 7.04
CA ASN A 132 -25.97 -17.14 7.00
C ASN A 132 -25.73 -18.49 7.69
N LEU A 133 -24.52 -18.76 8.16
CA LEU A 133 -24.23 -19.93 8.97
C LEU A 133 -24.80 -19.78 10.38
N ASP A 134 -25.26 -20.90 10.93
CA ASP A 134 -25.71 -20.99 12.32
C ASP A 134 -24.54 -21.39 13.21
N PHE A 135 -24.34 -20.62 14.28
CA PHE A 135 -23.34 -20.89 15.30
C PHE A 135 -24.01 -21.23 16.64
N PRO A 136 -23.44 -22.16 17.42
CA PRO A 136 -24.02 -22.62 18.68
C PRO A 136 -23.92 -21.59 19.82
N ASN A 137 -23.09 -20.55 19.69
CA ASN A 137 -22.90 -19.51 20.71
C ASN A 137 -23.21 -18.12 20.13
N GLU A 138 -24.10 -17.38 20.81
CA GLU A 138 -24.49 -16.02 20.43
C GLU A 138 -23.33 -15.02 20.40
N GLU A 139 -22.32 -15.19 21.27
CA GLU A 139 -21.14 -14.32 21.33
C GLU A 139 -20.29 -14.39 20.05
N ILE A 140 -20.31 -15.54 19.36
CA ILE A 140 -19.58 -15.74 18.09
C ILE A 140 -20.18 -14.87 16.99
N TYR A 141 -21.50 -14.67 16.97
CA TYR A 141 -22.15 -13.89 15.91
C TYR A 141 -21.63 -12.45 15.85
N GLN A 142 -21.37 -11.82 17.00
CA GLN A 142 -20.82 -10.46 17.01
C GLN A 142 -19.42 -10.40 16.40
N ILE A 143 -18.58 -11.41 16.67
CA ILE A 143 -17.25 -11.51 16.06
C ILE A 143 -17.37 -11.72 14.56
N ILE A 144 -18.23 -12.65 14.13
CA ILE A 144 -18.48 -12.91 12.71
C ILE A 144 -18.99 -11.65 12.01
N TYR A 145 -19.97 -10.94 12.58
CA TYR A 145 -20.46 -9.70 12.00
C TYR A 145 -19.37 -8.65 11.85
N LYS A 146 -18.49 -8.49 12.85
CA LYS A 146 -17.37 -7.55 12.78
C LYS A 146 -16.38 -7.91 11.68
N LEU A 147 -16.02 -9.20 11.59
CA LEU A 147 -15.08 -9.71 10.59
C LEU A 147 -15.66 -9.63 9.18
N THR A 148 -16.91 -10.07 8.98
CA THR A 148 -17.58 -9.99 7.67
C THR A 148 -17.80 -8.56 7.22
N PHE A 149 -18.24 -7.67 8.13
CA PHE A 149 -18.38 -6.27 7.80
C PHE A 149 -17.03 -5.71 7.34
N SER A 150 -15.96 -5.90 8.11
CA SER A 150 -14.62 -5.41 7.74
C SER A 150 -14.13 -6.03 6.42
N GLY A 151 -14.37 -7.33 6.23
CA GLY A 151 -14.03 -8.05 5.01
C GLY A 151 -14.76 -7.52 3.78
N ALA A 152 -16.00 -7.04 3.91
CA ALA A 152 -16.71 -6.45 2.79
C ALA A 152 -16.03 -5.17 2.29
N ILE A 153 -15.48 -4.34 3.20
CA ILE A 153 -14.64 -3.19 2.83
C ILE A 153 -13.33 -3.68 2.20
N THR A 154 -12.71 -4.74 2.73
CA THR A 154 -11.51 -5.32 2.11
C THR A 154 -11.76 -5.74 0.66
N CYS A 155 -12.88 -6.42 0.37
CA CYS A 155 -13.24 -6.77 -1.01
C CYS A 155 -13.38 -5.53 -1.91
N LEU A 156 -13.92 -4.42 -1.39
CA LEU A 156 -13.99 -3.15 -2.13
C LEU A 156 -12.59 -2.59 -2.42
N GLU A 157 -11.72 -2.54 -1.41
CA GLU A 157 -10.35 -2.04 -1.57
C GLU A 157 -9.56 -2.89 -2.58
N GLU A 158 -9.69 -4.22 -2.50
CA GLU A 158 -9.09 -5.16 -3.44
C GLU A 158 -9.60 -4.97 -4.87
N TYR A 159 -10.92 -4.84 -5.07
CA TYR A 159 -11.49 -4.57 -6.39
C TYR A 159 -10.93 -3.28 -7.00
N LEU A 160 -10.89 -2.20 -6.22
CA LEU A 160 -10.38 -0.90 -6.68
C LEU A 160 -8.88 -0.99 -7.01
N ALA A 161 -8.09 -1.63 -6.16
CA ALA A 161 -6.66 -1.82 -6.41
C ALA A 161 -6.41 -2.64 -7.67
N ASP A 162 -7.02 -3.82 -7.73
CA ASP A 162 -6.83 -4.79 -8.79
C ASP A 162 -7.23 -4.21 -10.16
N LEU A 163 -8.38 -3.54 -10.24
CA LEU A 163 -8.84 -2.94 -11.48
C LEU A 163 -7.92 -1.80 -11.94
N LEU A 164 -7.54 -0.90 -11.03
CA LEU A 164 -6.67 0.22 -11.36
C LEU A 164 -5.29 -0.28 -11.81
N ILE A 165 -4.67 -1.18 -11.05
CA ILE A 165 -3.36 -1.77 -11.35
C ILE A 165 -3.39 -2.45 -12.71
N ASN A 166 -4.37 -3.32 -12.96
CA ASN A 166 -4.48 -4.04 -14.23
C ASN A 166 -4.64 -3.08 -15.41
N LYS A 167 -5.51 -2.07 -15.31
CA LYS A 167 -5.73 -1.14 -16.43
C LYS A 167 -4.50 -0.26 -16.67
N VAL A 168 -3.91 0.32 -15.62
CA VAL A 168 -2.74 1.20 -15.72
C VAL A 168 -1.53 0.46 -16.27
N LEU A 169 -1.29 -0.80 -15.86
CA LEU A 169 -0.11 -1.54 -16.31
C LEU A 169 -0.30 -2.30 -17.63
N ARG A 170 -1.52 -2.40 -18.16
CA ARG A 170 -1.77 -3.10 -19.44
C ARG A 170 -2.05 -2.17 -20.61
N ASP A 171 -2.50 -0.95 -20.35
CA ASP A 171 -2.86 0.03 -21.38
C ASP A 171 -1.93 1.25 -21.30
N ASP A 172 -1.18 1.51 -22.38
CA ASP A 172 -0.21 2.59 -22.45
C ASP A 172 -0.85 3.98 -22.29
N ASP A 173 -2.04 4.22 -22.84
CA ASP A 173 -2.70 5.51 -22.75
C ASP A 173 -3.15 5.77 -21.29
N VAL A 174 -3.69 4.73 -20.65
CA VAL A 174 -4.06 4.76 -19.23
C VAL A 174 -2.82 4.94 -18.35
N PHE A 175 -1.72 4.26 -18.66
CA PHE A 175 -0.43 4.40 -17.98
C PHE A 175 0.03 5.86 -17.95
N TRP A 176 0.07 6.51 -19.12
CA TRP A 176 0.56 7.89 -19.22
C TRP A 176 -0.39 8.89 -18.58
N LYS A 177 -1.72 8.67 -18.66
CA LYS A 177 -2.70 9.47 -17.90
C LYS A 177 -2.45 9.40 -16.39
N TYR A 178 -2.23 8.20 -15.86
CA TYR A 178 -1.92 8.01 -14.43
C TYR A 178 -0.60 8.69 -14.07
N PHE A 179 0.47 8.44 -14.83
CA PHE A 179 1.78 9.03 -14.59
C PHE A 179 1.74 10.56 -14.58
N ASP A 180 1.03 11.18 -15.54
CA ASP A 180 0.92 12.63 -15.64
C ASP A 180 0.12 13.24 -14.49
N ALA A 181 -0.84 12.49 -13.92
CA ALA A 181 -1.62 12.91 -12.76
C ALA A 181 -0.84 12.87 -11.44
N LEU A 182 0.31 12.18 -11.38
CA LEU A 182 1.13 12.12 -10.17
C LEU A 182 1.68 13.52 -9.82
N PRO A 183 1.67 13.95 -8.55
CA PRO A 183 2.26 15.23 -8.15
C PRO A 183 3.73 15.39 -8.57
N ASP A 184 4.47 14.27 -8.55
CA ASP A 184 5.89 14.18 -8.87
C ASP A 184 6.17 14.31 -10.38
N SER A 185 5.13 14.20 -11.24
CA SER A 185 5.21 14.30 -12.71
C SER A 185 5.78 15.62 -13.22
N LYS A 186 5.69 16.67 -12.40
CA LYS A 186 6.15 18.03 -12.73
C LYS A 186 7.61 18.28 -12.35
N ASN A 187 8.29 17.33 -11.71
CA ASN A 187 9.70 17.46 -11.35
C ASN A 187 10.58 17.36 -12.62
N THR A 188 11.68 18.11 -12.67
CA THR A 188 12.55 18.26 -13.86
C THR A 188 13.12 16.91 -14.36
N ILE A 189 13.26 15.95 -13.46
CA ILE A 189 13.67 14.56 -13.74
C ILE A 189 12.58 13.83 -14.55
N HIS A 190 11.30 13.98 -14.20
CA HIS A 190 10.19 13.34 -14.91
C HIS A 190 10.02 13.90 -16.33
N ASN A 191 10.20 15.21 -16.52
CA ASN A 191 10.21 15.82 -17.85
C ASN A 191 11.34 15.26 -18.73
N SER A 192 12.52 15.02 -18.15
CA SER A 192 13.67 14.45 -18.86
C SER A 192 13.44 12.99 -19.29
N ILE A 193 12.76 12.20 -18.46
CA ILE A 193 12.41 10.80 -18.77
C ILE A 193 11.28 10.73 -19.81
N LYS A 194 10.30 11.64 -19.74
CA LYS A 194 9.21 11.78 -20.73
C LYS A 194 9.77 12.13 -22.12
N VAL A 195 10.81 12.97 -22.20
CA VAL A 195 11.51 13.31 -23.45
C VAL A 195 12.26 12.10 -24.05
N LYS A 196 12.68 11.12 -23.24
CA LYS A 196 13.28 9.84 -23.70
C LYS A 196 12.27 8.69 -23.93
N LYS A 197 10.97 8.87 -23.65
CA LYS A 197 9.87 7.91 -23.90
C LYS A 197 10.11 6.44 -23.44
N SER A 198 10.91 6.20 -22.41
CA SER A 198 11.05 4.83 -21.89
C SER A 198 10.03 4.58 -20.80
N ARG A 199 8.94 3.88 -21.11
CA ARG A 199 7.96 3.37 -20.12
C ARG A 199 8.67 2.65 -18.98
N LYS A 200 9.64 1.78 -19.32
CA LYS A 200 10.49 1.06 -18.34
C LYS A 200 11.22 1.99 -17.36
N GLY A 201 11.53 3.23 -17.76
CA GLY A 201 12.24 4.19 -16.91
C GLY A 201 11.38 4.82 -15.80
N VAL A 202 10.05 4.70 -15.87
CA VAL A 202 9.10 5.23 -14.88
C VAL A 202 8.13 4.19 -14.34
N GLU A 203 8.16 2.98 -14.89
CA GLU A 203 7.23 1.91 -14.55
C GLU A 203 7.30 1.50 -13.07
N GLU A 204 8.50 1.40 -12.50
CA GLU A 204 8.66 1.05 -11.09
C GLU A 204 8.12 2.12 -10.15
N LEU A 205 8.25 3.39 -10.52
CA LEU A 205 7.61 4.47 -9.77
C LEU A 205 6.08 4.35 -9.83
N VAL A 206 5.53 4.06 -11.00
CA VAL A 206 4.08 3.88 -11.18
C VAL A 206 3.58 2.68 -10.37
N LYS A 207 4.22 1.52 -10.47
CA LYS A 207 3.90 0.32 -9.68
C LYS A 207 3.90 0.63 -8.18
N LYS A 208 4.96 1.28 -7.69
CA LYS A 208 5.07 1.67 -6.29
C LYS A 208 3.96 2.62 -5.84
N LYS A 209 3.60 3.61 -6.65
CA LYS A 209 2.50 4.54 -6.32
C LYS A 209 1.15 3.83 -6.31
N LEU A 210 0.92 2.90 -7.23
CA LEU A 210 -0.30 2.07 -7.26
C LEU A 210 -0.41 1.20 -6.00
N LEU A 211 0.66 0.50 -5.61
CA LEU A 211 0.68 -0.36 -4.43
C LEU A 211 0.50 0.42 -3.12
N ASN A 212 1.05 1.64 -3.04
CA ASN A 212 0.94 2.49 -1.85
C ASN A 212 -0.32 3.36 -1.79
N THR A 213 -1.25 3.21 -2.75
CA THR A 213 -2.50 3.96 -2.76
C THR A 213 -3.43 3.45 -1.66
N LEU A 214 -4.00 4.37 -0.86
CA LEU A 214 -4.97 4.04 0.19
C LEU A 214 -6.39 3.93 -0.40
N TYR A 215 -6.77 2.73 -0.84
CA TYR A 215 -8.01 2.52 -1.61
C TYR A 215 -9.31 2.76 -0.83
N HIS A 216 -9.30 2.72 0.50
CA HIS A 216 -10.44 3.14 1.32
C HIS A 216 -10.66 4.67 1.34
N ARG A 217 -9.73 5.49 0.82
CA ARG A 217 -9.94 6.94 0.66
C ARG A 217 -10.73 7.22 -0.61
N ILE A 218 -12.01 6.83 -0.62
CA ILE A 218 -12.88 6.84 -1.82
C ILE A 218 -12.88 8.17 -2.57
N VAL A 219 -12.87 9.31 -1.87
CA VAL A 219 -12.84 10.64 -2.50
C VAL A 219 -11.56 10.87 -3.31
N ASP A 220 -10.43 10.33 -2.87
CA ASP A 220 -9.17 10.47 -3.58
C ASP A 220 -9.06 9.44 -4.72
N VAL A 221 -9.57 8.23 -4.50
CA VAL A 221 -9.67 7.20 -5.55
C VAL A 221 -10.59 7.64 -6.70
N ASP A 222 -11.73 8.28 -6.41
CA ASP A 222 -12.64 8.85 -7.40
C ASP A 222 -11.93 9.87 -8.31
N LYS A 223 -11.07 10.72 -7.74
CA LYS A 223 -10.25 11.67 -8.53
C LYS A 223 -9.26 10.95 -9.43
N ILE A 224 -8.61 9.89 -8.93
CA ILE A 224 -7.68 9.07 -9.73
C ILE A 224 -8.45 8.44 -10.90
N TYR A 225 -9.58 7.78 -10.64
CA TYR A 225 -10.39 7.13 -11.66
C TYR A 225 -10.98 8.12 -12.66
N SER A 226 -11.43 9.30 -12.21
CA SER A 226 -11.88 10.38 -13.09
C SER A 226 -10.78 10.84 -14.04
N THR A 227 -9.54 10.93 -13.55
CA THR A 227 -8.41 11.37 -14.38
C THR A 227 -7.97 10.29 -15.37
N VAL A 228 -7.96 9.04 -14.92
CA VAL A 228 -7.35 7.92 -15.65
C VAL A 228 -8.34 7.29 -16.64
N PHE A 229 -9.60 7.14 -16.25
CA PHE A 229 -10.66 6.48 -17.02
C PHE A 229 -11.69 7.43 -17.61
N ASP A 230 -11.65 8.73 -17.28
CA ASP A 230 -12.65 9.71 -17.72
C ASP A 230 -14.08 9.36 -17.28
N ILE A 231 -14.21 8.81 -16.06
CA ILE A 231 -15.49 8.42 -15.45
C ILE A 231 -15.60 8.92 -14.02
N SER A 232 -16.81 9.29 -13.59
CA SER A 232 -17.07 9.60 -12.18
C SER A 232 -17.67 8.40 -11.46
N PHE A 233 -17.33 8.24 -10.18
CA PHE A 233 -17.90 7.19 -9.35
C PHE A 233 -19.44 7.30 -9.26
N PRO A 234 -20.15 6.17 -9.06
CA PRO A 234 -21.53 6.18 -8.56
C PRO A 234 -21.62 6.91 -7.23
N ALA A 235 -22.84 7.24 -6.78
CA ALA A 235 -23.02 7.89 -5.48
C ALA A 235 -22.43 7.02 -4.36
N TYR A 236 -21.40 7.53 -3.67
CA TYR A 236 -20.63 6.79 -2.67
C TYR A 236 -20.85 7.27 -1.23
N GLY A 237 -21.86 8.10 -0.98
CA GLY A 237 -22.14 8.63 0.36
C GLY A 237 -22.35 7.55 1.42
N ASP A 238 -23.04 6.47 1.08
CA ASP A 238 -23.23 5.34 1.99
C ASP A 238 -21.98 4.46 2.13
N VAL A 239 -21.17 4.33 1.08
CA VAL A 239 -19.87 3.66 1.13
C VAL A 239 -18.91 4.41 2.08
N CYS A 240 -18.88 5.75 2.02
CA CYS A 240 -18.09 6.56 2.95
C CYS A 240 -18.51 6.35 4.41
N LYS A 241 -19.82 6.26 4.69
CA LYS A 241 -20.32 5.95 6.04
C LYS A 241 -19.85 4.57 6.50
N ILE A 242 -19.95 3.56 5.64
CA ILE A 242 -19.48 2.19 5.92
C ILE A 242 -17.99 2.19 6.26
N ILE A 243 -17.16 2.92 5.51
CA ILE A 243 -15.72 3.02 5.76
C ILE A 243 -15.42 3.75 7.09
N GLN A 244 -16.21 4.76 7.43
CA GLN A 244 -16.12 5.43 8.73
C GLN A 244 -16.46 4.47 9.88
N ASP A 245 -17.55 3.71 9.75
CA ASP A 245 -17.94 2.68 10.72
C ASP A 245 -16.87 1.60 10.86
N ARG A 246 -16.21 1.22 9.77
CA ARG A 246 -15.05 0.30 9.79
C ARG A 246 -13.90 0.86 10.62
N HIS A 247 -13.62 2.16 10.54
CA HIS A 247 -12.59 2.79 11.39
C HIS A 247 -12.97 2.69 12.87
N ASP A 248 -14.22 2.95 13.22
CA ASP A 248 -14.71 2.83 14.60
C ASP A 248 -14.66 1.37 15.08
N MET A 249 -15.00 0.42 14.22
CA MET A 249 -14.94 -1.00 14.53
C MET A 249 -13.52 -1.50 14.80
N VAL A 250 -12.57 -1.17 13.92
CA VAL A 250 -11.20 -1.68 14.00
C VAL A 250 -10.37 -0.94 15.04
N HIS A 251 -10.48 0.40 15.12
CA HIS A 251 -9.61 1.22 15.96
C HIS A 251 -10.23 1.64 17.30
N ARG A 252 -11.55 1.48 17.46
CA ARG A 252 -12.27 1.84 18.69
C ARG A 252 -13.12 0.69 19.24
N ASN A 253 -12.85 -0.54 18.79
CA ASN A 253 -13.59 -1.76 19.17
C ASN A 253 -15.12 -1.61 19.01
N GLY A 254 -15.54 -0.89 17.96
CA GLY A 254 -16.95 -0.64 17.65
C GLY A 254 -17.56 0.50 18.47
N LYS A 255 -16.76 1.44 18.98
CA LYS A 255 -17.25 2.66 19.63
C LYS A 255 -17.00 3.88 18.75
N THR A 256 -17.97 4.78 18.65
CA THR A 256 -17.77 6.08 18.01
C THR A 256 -16.84 6.97 18.85
N LYS A 257 -16.46 8.15 18.33
CA LYS A 257 -15.70 9.17 19.10
C LYS A 257 -16.40 9.54 20.43
N ASP A 258 -17.72 9.50 20.44
CA ASP A 258 -18.55 9.85 21.59
C ASP A 258 -18.82 8.65 22.51
N GLY A 259 -18.18 7.50 22.25
CA GLY A 259 -18.30 6.29 23.08
C GLY A 259 -19.53 5.43 22.81
N VAL A 260 -20.33 5.77 21.80
CA VAL A 260 -21.54 5.00 21.43
C VAL A 260 -21.13 3.69 20.77
N ILE A 261 -21.64 2.57 21.27
CA ILE A 261 -21.36 1.24 20.70
C ILE A 261 -22.18 1.06 19.42
N LEU A 262 -21.48 0.81 18.31
CA LEU A 262 -22.06 0.34 17.06
C LEU A 262 -22.37 -1.16 17.19
N LEU A 263 -23.62 -1.48 17.52
CA LEU A 263 -24.06 -2.87 17.60
C LEU A 263 -24.36 -3.39 16.20
N LEU A 264 -23.57 -4.36 15.75
CA LEU A 264 -23.82 -5.03 14.48
C LEU A 264 -24.90 -6.09 14.66
N HIS A 265 -25.77 -6.19 13.66
CA HIS A 265 -26.72 -7.27 13.52
C HIS A 265 -26.70 -7.78 12.07
N LYS A 266 -27.15 -9.01 11.84
CA LYS A 266 -27.14 -9.66 10.52
C LYS A 266 -27.68 -8.76 9.39
N GLY A 267 -28.79 -8.07 9.65
CA GLY A 267 -29.40 -7.14 8.69
C GLY A 267 -28.49 -5.97 8.32
N TYR A 268 -27.69 -5.45 9.25
CA TYR A 268 -26.77 -4.36 8.95
C TYR A 268 -25.58 -4.82 8.11
N VAL A 269 -25.02 -5.99 8.42
CA VAL A 269 -23.93 -6.58 7.63
C VAL A 269 -24.42 -6.92 6.22
N ASN A 270 -25.61 -7.52 6.07
CA ASN A 270 -26.20 -7.75 4.74
C ASN A 270 -26.33 -6.47 3.92
N ARG A 271 -26.89 -5.39 4.50
CA ARG A 271 -27.00 -4.09 3.82
C ARG A 271 -25.63 -3.52 3.42
N THR A 272 -24.60 -3.75 4.24
CA THR A 272 -23.23 -3.33 3.93
C THR A 272 -22.73 -4.06 2.69
N ILE A 273 -22.85 -5.40 2.67
CA ILE A 273 -22.48 -6.25 1.53
C ILE A 273 -23.26 -5.82 0.27
N ASP A 274 -24.58 -5.61 0.38
CA ASP A 274 -25.43 -5.16 -0.74
C ASP A 274 -25.04 -3.77 -1.27
N THR A 275 -24.64 -2.86 -0.39
CA THR A 275 -24.25 -1.50 -0.76
C THR A 275 -22.90 -1.49 -1.47
N ILE A 276 -21.94 -2.26 -0.96
CA ILE A 276 -20.63 -2.41 -1.60
C ILE A 276 -20.75 -3.13 -2.94
N ALA A 277 -21.50 -4.24 -3.00
CA ALA A 277 -21.70 -4.98 -4.25
C ALA A 277 -22.32 -4.12 -5.36
N ARG A 278 -23.41 -3.39 -5.06
CA ARG A 278 -24.03 -2.48 -6.04
C ARG A 278 -23.09 -1.37 -6.47
N PHE A 279 -22.33 -0.80 -5.54
CA PHE A 279 -21.35 0.24 -5.89
C PHE A 279 -20.28 -0.29 -6.86
N VAL A 280 -19.75 -1.49 -6.59
CA VAL A 280 -18.75 -2.14 -7.45
C VAL A 280 -19.33 -2.48 -8.82
N GLU A 281 -20.52 -3.09 -8.88
CA GLU A 281 -21.19 -3.41 -10.15
C GLU A 281 -21.47 -2.15 -10.99
N ASP A 282 -21.99 -1.08 -10.38
CA ASP A 282 -22.25 0.19 -11.07
C ASP A 282 -20.96 0.84 -11.58
N LEU A 283 -19.88 0.77 -10.80
CA LEU A 283 -18.58 1.29 -11.19
C LEU A 283 -17.99 0.47 -12.34
N ASP A 284 -18.05 -0.86 -12.26
CA ASP A 284 -17.57 -1.75 -13.32
C ASP A 284 -18.30 -1.50 -14.64
N ASN A 285 -19.63 -1.35 -14.57
CA ASN A 285 -20.46 -1.03 -15.74
C ASN A 285 -20.08 0.33 -16.35
N ARG A 286 -19.68 1.33 -15.57
CA ARG A 286 -19.22 2.62 -16.13
C ARG A 286 -17.87 2.48 -16.84
N ILE A 287 -17.00 1.61 -16.35
CA ILE A 287 -15.65 1.42 -16.90
C ILE A 287 -15.67 0.49 -18.12
N ASN A 288 -16.42 -0.61 -18.04
CA ASN A 288 -16.45 -1.66 -19.05
C ASN A 288 -17.69 -1.59 -19.96
N GLY A 289 -18.80 -0.99 -19.52
CA GLY A 289 -20.05 -0.87 -20.29
C GLY A 289 -20.04 0.17 -21.42
N ASN A 290 -19.00 1.02 -21.49
CA ASN A 290 -18.71 1.82 -22.68
C ASN A 290 -17.95 1.02 -23.78
N ARG A 291 -17.78 -0.29 -23.62
CA ARG A 291 -17.21 -1.16 -24.66
C ARG A 291 -18.30 -1.62 -25.61
N ASN A 292 -18.04 -1.40 -26.90
CA ASN A 292 -18.74 -2.10 -27.98
C ASN A 292 -18.56 -3.62 -27.75
N PRO A 293 -19.63 -4.43 -27.66
CA PRO A 293 -19.55 -5.88 -27.41
C PRO A 293 -18.76 -6.68 -28.48
N ASP A 294 -18.30 -6.04 -29.55
CA ASP A 294 -17.61 -6.67 -30.69
C ASP A 294 -16.07 -6.73 -30.59
N LEU A 295 -15.44 -6.36 -29.47
CA LEU A 295 -13.98 -6.49 -29.33
C LEU A 295 -13.60 -7.59 -28.32
N PRO A 296 -12.97 -8.69 -28.79
CA PRO A 296 -12.55 -9.78 -27.94
C PRO A 296 -11.20 -9.44 -27.31
N PHE A 297 -11.15 -9.28 -25.99
CA PHE A 297 -9.96 -9.50 -25.17
C PHE A 297 -10.37 -9.95 -23.78
#